data_AF-A0A354UBR3-F1
#
_entry.id   AF-A0A354UBR3-F1
#
_cell.length_a   1.000
_cell.length_b   1.000
_cell.length_c   1.000
_cell.angle_alpha   90.00
_cell.angle_beta   90.00
_cell.angle_gamma   90.00
#
_symmetry.space_group_name_H-M   'P 1'
#
loop_
_entity.id
_entity.type
_entity.pdbx_description
1 polymer ?
#
loop_
_entity_poly.entity_id
_entity_poly.type
_entity_poly.pdbx_seq_one_letter_code
_entity_poly.pdbx_strand_id
1 'polypeptide(L)'
;KTALKLFKRAAKLGNAAAQYNLGMAYACGYYGVTADRETALHWLKKSVKGENPSACLQMGLYYYYTVKTDAAYKKAFELFTDAYNLGEEEAIINIGLCYL
;
A
#
# COMPACT_ATOMS: atom_id res chain seq x y z
N LYS A 1 20.08 -7.67 9.95
CA LYS A 1 19.39 -8.69 9.11
C LYS A 1 18.14 -9.32 9.80
N THR A 2 17.55 -8.70 10.83
CA THR A 2 16.47 -9.31 11.65
C THR A 2 15.06 -8.87 11.25
N ALA A 3 14.86 -7.57 10.93
CA ALA A 3 13.53 -7.01 10.62
C ALA A 3 12.85 -7.64 9.39
N LEU A 4 13.56 -7.75 8.26
CA LEU A 4 13.02 -8.36 7.05
C LEU A 4 12.56 -9.82 7.27
N LYS A 5 13.31 -10.59 8.06
CA LYS A 5 12.97 -11.99 8.37
C LYS A 5 11.67 -12.06 9.19
N LEU A 6 11.50 -11.16 10.15
CA LEU A 6 10.29 -11.05 10.97
C LEU A 6 9.09 -10.61 10.12
N PHE A 7 9.23 -9.58 9.30
CA PHE A 7 8.19 -9.14 8.37
C PHE A 7 7.78 -10.26 7.42
N LYS A 8 8.73 -10.98 6.81
CA LYS A 8 8.42 -12.13 5.95
C LYS A 8 7.64 -13.22 6.68
N ARG A 9 7.98 -13.53 7.94
CA ARG A 9 7.25 -14.54 8.72
C ARG A 9 5.83 -14.07 9.02
N ALA A 10 5.66 -12.88 9.56
CA ALA A 10 4.35 -12.33 9.92
C ALA A 10 3.46 -12.09 8.68
N ALA A 11 4.04 -11.60 7.57
CA ALA A 11 3.33 -11.36 6.33
C ALA A 11 2.77 -12.66 5.72
N LYS A 12 3.53 -13.76 5.82
CA LYS A 12 3.08 -15.11 5.42
C LYS A 12 1.94 -15.64 6.29
N LEU A 13 1.85 -15.19 7.54
CA LEU A 13 0.75 -15.52 8.46
C LEU A 13 -0.48 -14.59 8.30
N GLY A 14 -0.48 -13.71 7.29
CA GLY A 14 -1.61 -12.83 7.01
C GLY A 14 -1.61 -11.51 7.78
N ASN A 15 -0.57 -11.20 8.55
CA ASN A 15 -0.52 -9.92 9.27
C ASN A 15 -0.41 -8.75 8.28
N ALA A 16 -1.44 -7.93 8.20
CA ALA A 16 -1.56 -6.86 7.20
C ALA A 16 -0.47 -5.78 7.36
N ALA A 17 -0.13 -5.38 8.58
CA ALA A 17 0.95 -4.43 8.84
C ALA A 17 2.33 -4.96 8.42
N ALA A 18 2.60 -6.25 8.63
CA ALA A 18 3.83 -6.88 8.17
C ALA A 18 3.87 -6.99 6.64
N GLN A 19 2.74 -7.24 5.98
CA GLN A 19 2.63 -7.21 4.52
C GLN A 19 2.89 -5.80 3.98
N TYR A 20 2.35 -4.76 4.62
CA TYR A 20 2.65 -3.36 4.30
C TYR A 20 4.15 -3.07 4.40
N ASN A 21 4.75 -3.36 5.56
CA ASN A 21 6.18 -3.12 5.79
C ASN A 21 7.07 -3.91 4.82
N LEU A 22 6.68 -5.13 4.46
CA LEU A 22 7.40 -5.92 3.47
C LEU A 22 7.26 -5.30 2.06
N GLY A 23 6.07 -4.81 1.71
CA GLY A 23 5.82 -4.06 0.49
C GLY A 23 6.70 -2.82 0.39
N MET A 24 6.75 -2.01 1.44
CA MET A 24 7.60 -0.81 1.52
C MET A 24 9.09 -1.15 1.47
N ALA A 25 9.52 -2.25 2.11
CA ALA A 25 10.90 -2.70 2.02
C ALA A 25 11.32 -3.00 0.57
N TYR A 26 10.45 -3.65 -0.22
CA TYR A 26 10.70 -3.89 -1.64
C TYR A 26 10.49 -2.63 -2.49
N ALA A 27 9.62 -1.69 -2.12
CA ALA A 27 9.46 -0.44 -2.86
C ALA A 27 10.73 0.43 -2.77
N CYS A 28 11.35 0.48 -1.60
CA CYS A 28 12.48 1.37 -1.32
C CYS A 28 13.85 0.67 -1.30
N GLY A 29 13.92 -0.66 -1.38
CA GLY A 29 15.16 -1.41 -1.26
C GLY A 29 15.75 -1.43 0.16
N TYR A 30 14.91 -1.43 1.19
CA TYR A 30 15.35 -1.37 2.59
C TYR A 30 15.71 -2.73 3.18
N TYR A 31 16.41 -2.72 4.32
CA TYR A 31 16.78 -3.92 5.07
C TYR A 31 17.61 -4.95 4.28
N GLY A 32 18.29 -4.51 3.21
CA GLY A 32 19.16 -5.33 2.38
C GLY A 32 18.43 -6.14 1.30
N VAL A 33 17.24 -5.70 0.87
CA VAL A 33 16.63 -6.21 -0.38
C VAL A 33 16.87 -5.21 -1.50
N THR A 34 17.02 -5.71 -2.72
CA THR A 34 16.95 -4.86 -3.92
C THR A 34 15.51 -4.38 -4.10
N ALA A 35 15.35 -3.12 -4.51
CA ALA A 35 14.04 -2.59 -4.84
C ALA A 35 13.40 -3.42 -5.97
N ASP A 36 12.14 -3.80 -5.78
CA ASP A 36 11.35 -4.59 -6.71
C ASP A 36 9.90 -4.13 -6.62
N ARG A 37 9.47 -3.43 -7.66
CA ARG A 37 8.13 -2.84 -7.74
C ARG A 37 7.04 -3.91 -7.79
N GLU A 38 7.25 -5.02 -8.49
CA GLU A 38 6.23 -6.07 -8.61
C GLU A 38 6.03 -6.77 -7.26
N THR A 39 7.13 -7.11 -6.60
CA THR A 39 7.07 -7.69 -5.26
C THR A 39 6.47 -6.71 -4.24
N ALA A 40 6.78 -5.41 -4.34
CA ALA A 40 6.18 -4.39 -3.49
C ALA A 40 4.65 -4.35 -3.65
N LEU A 41 4.16 -4.25 -4.89
CA LEU A 41 2.73 -4.22 -5.19
C LEU A 41 2.03 -5.51 -4.79
N HIS A 42 2.68 -6.66 -4.92
CA HIS A 42 2.14 -7.94 -4.46
C HIS A 42 1.81 -7.90 -2.96
N TRP A 43 2.74 -7.41 -2.14
CA TRP A 43 2.55 -7.37 -0.68
C TRP A 43 1.60 -6.25 -0.25
N LEU A 44 1.67 -5.07 -0.88
CA LEU A 44 0.72 -3.98 -0.62
C LEU A 44 -0.71 -4.40 -0.95
N LYS A 45 -0.96 -5.07 -2.09
CA LYS A 45 -2.29 -5.60 -2.43
C LYS A 45 -2.81 -6.62 -1.42
N LYS A 46 -1.94 -7.45 -0.84
CA LYS A 46 -2.35 -8.36 0.26
C LYS A 46 -2.69 -7.59 1.53
N SER A 47 -1.90 -6.58 1.84
CA SER A 47 -2.12 -5.72 3.00
C SER A 47 -3.44 -4.95 2.93
N VAL A 48 -3.81 -4.45 1.73
CA VAL A 48 -5.13 -3.85 1.46
C VAL A 48 -6.26 -4.85 1.76
N LYS A 49 -6.13 -6.12 1.36
CA LYS A 49 -7.14 -7.15 1.68
C LYS A 49 -7.26 -7.44 3.18
N GLY A 50 -6.23 -7.13 3.96
CA GLY A 50 -6.23 -7.20 5.41
C GLY A 50 -6.57 -5.85 6.06
N GLU A 51 -7.21 -4.94 5.32
CA GLU A 51 -7.71 -3.64 5.80
C GLU A 51 -6.63 -2.79 6.46
N ASN A 52 -5.40 -2.80 5.91
CA ASN A 52 -4.36 -1.90 6.39
C ASN A 52 -4.52 -0.48 5.80
N PRO A 53 -4.81 0.55 6.61
CA PRO A 53 -5.05 1.91 6.14
C PRO A 53 -3.92 2.47 5.28
N SER A 54 -2.67 2.32 5.75
CA SER A 54 -1.50 2.84 5.06
C SER A 54 -1.26 2.12 3.73
N ALA A 55 -1.55 0.82 3.63
CA ALA A 55 -1.49 0.12 2.35
C ALA A 55 -2.58 0.58 1.37
N CYS A 56 -3.78 0.87 1.85
CA CYS A 56 -4.84 1.46 1.04
C CYS A 56 -4.40 2.81 0.49
N LEU A 57 -3.87 3.69 1.34
CA LEU A 57 -3.30 4.98 0.93
C LEU A 57 -2.20 4.81 -0.14
N GLN A 58 -1.20 3.97 0.11
CA GLN A 58 -0.10 3.75 -0.84
C GLN A 58 -0.57 3.17 -2.18
N MET A 59 -1.51 2.23 -2.16
CA MET A 59 -2.08 1.67 -3.39
C MET A 59 -2.95 2.70 -4.13
N GLY A 60 -3.66 3.57 -3.41
CA GLY A 60 -4.40 4.68 -4.01
C GLY A 60 -3.46 5.65 -4.73
N LEU A 61 -2.37 6.06 -4.06
CA LEU A 61 -1.33 6.91 -4.64
C LEU A 61 -0.70 6.25 -5.88
N TYR A 62 -0.46 4.95 -5.82
CA TYR A 62 0.07 4.19 -6.97
C TYR A 62 -0.85 4.27 -8.20
N TYR A 63 -2.15 4.00 -8.02
CA TYR A 63 -3.11 4.06 -9.13
C TYR A 63 -3.23 5.49 -9.67
N TYR A 64 -3.33 6.47 -8.77
CA TYR A 64 -3.48 7.88 -9.12
C TYR A 64 -2.26 8.43 -9.87
N TYR A 65 -1.06 8.27 -9.33
CA TYR A 65 0.14 8.91 -9.89
C TYR A 65 0.91 8.06 -10.91
N THR A 66 0.64 6.76 -11.00
CA THR A 66 1.43 5.88 -11.88
C THR A 66 0.63 5.22 -12.99
N VAL A 67 -0.63 4.84 -12.75
CA VAL A 67 -1.46 4.19 -13.78
C VAL A 67 -2.22 5.23 -14.61
N LYS A 68 -2.77 6.27 -13.97
CA LYS A 68 -3.30 7.48 -14.65
C LYS A 68 -4.36 7.22 -15.74
N THR A 69 -5.28 6.29 -15.50
CA THR A 69 -6.46 6.06 -16.34
C THR A 69 -7.73 6.35 -15.56
N ASP A 70 -8.87 6.59 -16.24
CA ASP A 70 -10.16 6.80 -15.56
C ASP A 70 -10.52 5.67 -14.60
N ALA A 71 -10.25 4.43 -15.01
CA ALA A 71 -10.44 3.26 -14.15
C ALA A 71 -9.51 3.27 -12.94
N ALA A 72 -8.25 3.70 -13.11
CA ALA A 72 -7.31 3.83 -12.01
C ALA A 72 -7.67 4.97 -11.06
N TYR A 73 -8.16 6.11 -11.54
CA TYR A 73 -8.61 7.21 -10.69
C TYR A 73 -9.82 6.79 -9.83
N LYS A 74 -10.79 6.07 -10.41
CA LYS A 74 -11.89 5.46 -9.64
C LYS A 74 -11.36 4.50 -8.58
N LYS A 75 -10.40 3.64 -8.94
CA LYS A 75 -9.78 2.72 -7.99
C LYS A 75 -9.01 3.44 -6.89
N ALA A 76 -8.33 4.54 -7.21
CA ALA A 76 -7.62 5.36 -6.24
C ALA A 76 -8.60 6.01 -5.25
N PHE A 77 -9.70 6.58 -5.74
CA PHE A 77 -10.76 7.14 -4.89
C PHE A 77 -11.33 6.13 -3.90
N GLU A 78 -11.65 4.92 -4.36
CA GLU A 78 -12.09 3.82 -3.49
C GLU A 78 -11.05 3.54 -2.39
N LEU A 79 -9.78 3.40 -2.76
CA LEU A 79 -8.71 3.08 -1.81
C LEU A 79 -8.43 4.22 -0.83
N PHE A 80 -8.53 5.48 -1.25
CA PHE A 80 -8.40 6.62 -0.34
C PHE A 80 -9.57 6.70 0.64
N THR A 81 -10.78 6.38 0.17
CA THR A 81 -11.98 6.32 1.03
C THR A 81 -11.87 5.17 2.04
N ASP A 82 -11.42 3.99 1.62
CA ASP A 82 -11.14 2.86 2.51
C ASP A 82 -10.08 3.24 3.55
N ALA A 83 -8.98 3.87 3.13
CA ALA A 83 -7.91 4.30 4.04
C ALA A 83 -8.44 5.28 5.11
N TYR A 84 -9.23 6.28 4.70
CA TYR A 84 -9.84 7.25 5.62
C TYR A 84 -10.78 6.58 6.63
N ASN A 85 -11.66 5.69 6.16
CA ASN A 85 -12.59 4.95 7.02
C ASN A 85 -11.88 4.01 8.01
N LEU A 86 -10.67 3.56 7.66
CA LEU A 86 -9.80 2.74 8.51
C LEU A 86 -8.89 3.57 9.44
N GLY A 87 -9.01 4.91 9.44
CA GLY A 87 -8.32 5.82 10.34
C GLY A 87 -7.10 6.54 9.76
N GLU A 88 -6.83 6.43 8.46
CA GLU A 88 -5.77 7.20 7.78
C GLU A 88 -6.29 8.60 7.40
N GLU A 89 -6.24 9.55 8.33
CA GLU A 89 -6.76 10.90 8.08
C GLU A 89 -6.09 11.60 6.89
N GLU A 90 -4.82 11.31 6.62
CA GLU A 90 -4.07 11.84 5.47
C GLU A 90 -4.71 11.50 4.12
N ALA A 91 -5.54 10.44 4.06
CA ALA A 91 -6.23 10.05 2.84
C ALA A 91 -7.25 11.09 2.38
N ILE A 92 -7.78 11.94 3.27
CA ILE A 92 -8.83 12.92 2.92
C ILE A 92 -8.38 13.92 1.85
N ILE A 93 -7.10 14.33 1.88
CA ILE A 93 -6.52 15.22 0.88
C ILE A 93 -6.51 14.54 -0.49
N ASN A 94 -6.21 13.24 -0.52
CA ASN A 94 -6.13 12.45 -1.74
C ASN A 94 -7.52 12.15 -2.33
N ILE A 95 -8.55 12.01 -1.48
CA ILE A 95 -9.95 11.97 -1.94
C ILE A 95 -10.30 13.25 -2.70
N GLY A 96 -9.92 14.41 -2.15
CA GLY A 96 -10.14 15.71 -2.80
C GLY A 96 -9.47 15.81 -4.17
N LEU A 97 -8.26 15.27 -4.32
CA LEU A 97 -7.54 15.25 -5.60
C LEU A 97 -8.28 14.45 -6.68
N CYS A 98 -9.06 13.43 -6.33
CA CYS A 98 -9.83 12.65 -7.30
C CYS A 98 -11.03 13.39 -7.92
N TYR A 99 -11.37 14.59 -7.44
CA TYR A 99 -12.44 15.43 -7.98
C TYR A 99 -11.95 16.58 -8.88
N LEU A 100 -10.63 16.72 -9.05
CA LEU A 100 -9.99 17.71 -9.93
C LEU A 100 -9.72 17.13 -11.31
#